data_AF-A0A520M4W7-F1
#
_entry.id   AF-A0A520M4W7-F1
#
_cell.length_a   1.000
_cell.length_b   1.000
_cell.length_c   1.000
_cell.angle_alpha   90.00
_cell.angle_beta   90.00
_cell.angle_gamma   90.00
#
_symmetry.space_group_name_H-M   'P 1'
#
loop_
_entity.id
_entity.type
_entity.pdbx_description
1 polymer ?
#
loop_
_entity_poly.entity_id
_entity_poly.type
_entity_poly.pdbx_seq_one_letter_code
_entity_poly.pdbx_strand_id
1 'polypeptide(L)' 'MKKEELIKLIQKLHSEDTTGDMVGVFHDRYGGITTTDSIRVDMDGGRILLAQEGTEYYKTNKKNWETELKFIKKS' A
#
# COMPACT_ATOMS: atom_id res chain seq x y z
N MET A 1 -14.20 -2.93 0.54
CA MET A 1 -13.44 -4.18 0.76
C MET A 1 -13.08 -4.25 2.23
N LYS A 2 -13.36 -5.39 2.87
CA LYS A 2 -12.97 -5.68 4.25
C LYS A 2 -11.56 -6.25 4.33
N LYS A 3 -10.97 -6.28 5.53
CA LYS A 3 -9.59 -6.77 5.74
C LYS A 3 -9.44 -8.24 5.34
N GLU A 4 -10.41 -9.06 5.72
CA GLU A 4 -10.45 -10.49 5.42
C GLU A 4 -10.59 -10.79 3.92
N GLU A 5 -11.21 -9.89 3.16
CA GLU A 5 -11.35 -10.01 1.70
C GLU A 5 -10.03 -9.68 1.00
N LEU A 6 -9.34 -8.62 1.44
CA LEU A 6 -8.02 -8.25 0.93
C LEU A 6 -7.01 -9.38 1.12
N ILE A 7 -6.97 -10.00 2.31
CA ILE A 7 -6.08 -11.12 2.59
C ILE A 7 -6.35 -12.29 1.64
N LYS A 8 -7.63 -12.62 1.40
CA LYS A 8 -7.99 -13.70 0.45
C LYS A 8 -7.51 -13.42 -0.96
N LEU A 9 -7.62 -12.18 -1.44
CA LEU A 9 -7.13 -11.78 -2.76
C LEU A 9 -5.61 -11.97 -2.86
N ILE A 10 -4.86 -11.48 -1.87
CA ILE A 10 -3.39 -11.62 -1.84
C ILE A 10 -2.96 -13.08 -1.77
N GLN A 11 -3.61 -13.90 -0.93
CA GLN A 11 -3.29 -15.33 -0.78
C GLN A 11 -3.63 -16.18 -2.01
N LYS A 12 -4.47 -15.66 -2.91
CA LYS A 12 -4.89 -16.33 -4.14
C LYS A 12 -4.20 -15.80 -5.40
N LEU A 13 -3.23 -14.88 -5.25
CA LEU A 13 -2.39 -14.46 -6.37
C LEU A 13 -1.68 -15.67 -6.98
N HIS A 14 -1.67 -15.73 -8.30
CA HIS A 14 -0.89 -16.72 -9.02
C HIS A 14 0.59 -16.42 -8.86
N SER A 15 1.44 -17.45 -9.03
CA SER A 15 2.90 -17.32 -8.87
C SER A 15 3.51 -16.20 -9.71
N GLU A 16 3.01 -16.04 -10.93
CA GLU A 16 3.41 -15.01 -11.89
C GLU A 16 3.11 -13.58 -11.40
N ASP A 17 2.11 -13.41 -10.54
CA ASP A 17 1.64 -12.12 -10.03
C ASP A 17 2.16 -11.81 -8.61
N THR A 18 3.05 -12.66 -8.07
CA THR A 18 3.66 -12.44 -6.75
C THR A 18 4.83 -11.47 -6.76
N THR A 19 5.28 -11.05 -7.94
CA THR A 19 6.45 -10.18 -8.13
C THR A 19 6.08 -8.91 -8.89
N GLY A 20 6.69 -7.79 -8.52
CA GLY A 20 6.47 -6.49 -9.17
C GLY A 20 6.26 -5.36 -8.16
N ASP A 21 6.24 -4.14 -8.67
CA ASP A 21 5.98 -2.94 -7.86
C ASP A 21 4.48 -2.68 -7.75
N MET A 22 4.04 -2.23 -6.57
CA MET A 22 2.67 -1.81 -6.35
C MET A 22 2.53 -0.32 -6.64
N VAL A 23 1.49 0.06 -7.40
CA VAL A 23 1.13 1.47 -7.65
C VAL A 23 -0.27 1.73 -7.13
N GLY A 24 -0.40 2.74 -6.28
CA GLY A 24 -1.67 3.26 -5.79
C GLY A 24 -2.21 4.27 -6.80
N VAL A 25 -3.42 4.02 -7.28
CA VAL A 25 -4.10 4.90 -8.24
C VAL A 25 -5.30 5.53 -7.53
N PHE A 26 -5.26 6.85 -7.37
CA PHE A 26 -6.36 7.63 -6.80
C PHE A 26 -7.08 8.39 -7.92
N HIS A 27 -8.37 8.12 -8.06
CA HIS A 27 -9.25 8.87 -8.95
C HIS A 27 -10.03 9.88 -8.11
N ASP A 28 -9.88 11.16 -8.42
CA ASP A 28 -10.64 12.21 -7.76
C ASP A 28 -12.03 12.41 -8.40
N ARG A 29 -12.84 13.24 -7.74
CA ARG A 29 -14.22 13.52 -8.18
C ARG A 29 -14.34 14.38 -9.44
N TYR A 30 -13.24 14.96 -9.91
CA TYR A 30 -13.15 15.87 -11.05
C TYR A 30 -12.49 15.20 -12.27
N GLY A 31 -12.22 13.89 -12.20
CA GLY A 31 -11.57 13.13 -13.26
C GLY A 31 -10.04 13.23 -13.23
N GLY A 32 -9.46 13.84 -12.21
CA GLY A 32 -8.02 13.81 -11.97
C GLY A 32 -7.57 12.42 -11.50
N ILE A 33 -6.41 12.02 -11.97
CA ILE A 33 -5.78 10.75 -11.62
C ILE A 33 -4.41 11.05 -11.02
N THR A 34 -4.20 10.59 -9.80
CA THR A 34 -2.89 10.65 -9.14
C THR A 34 -2.40 9.23 -8.90
N THR A 35 -1.20 8.94 -9.37
CA THR A 35 -0.52 7.67 -9.13
C THR A 35 0.61 7.87 -8.14
N THR A 36 0.84 6.89 -7.27
CA THR A 36 1.99 6.87 -6.36
C THR A 36 2.43 5.45 -6.03
N ASP A 37 3.72 5.26 -5.87
CA ASP A 37 4.34 4.04 -5.34
C ASP A 37 4.62 4.15 -3.82
N SER A 38 4.27 5.27 -3.18
CA SER A 38 4.34 5.44 -1.73
C SER A 38 3.03 4.97 -1.10
N ILE A 39 2.96 3.66 -0.86
CA ILE A 39 1.79 2.94 -0.36
C ILE A 39 2.12 2.29 0.98
N ARG A 40 1.19 2.39 1.94
CA ARG A 40 1.31 1.70 3.23
C ARG A 40 -0.04 1.17 3.69
N VAL A 41 -0.05 -0.08 4.17
CA VAL A 41 -1.25 -0.72 4.71
C VAL A 41 -1.14 -0.72 6.23
N ASP A 42 -1.85 0.19 6.88
CA ASP A 42 -1.94 0.26 8.34
C ASP A 42 -3.09 -0.65 8.82
N MET A 43 -2.69 -1.83 9.30
CA MET A 43 -3.62 -2.89 9.70
C MET A 43 -4.31 -2.64 11.03
N ASP A 44 -3.70 -1.87 11.94
CA ASP A 44 -4.30 -1.54 13.24
C ASP A 44 -5.44 -0.54 13.04
N GLY A 45 -5.17 0.52 12.28
CA GLY A 45 -6.17 1.53 11.94
C GLY A 45 -7.15 1.10 10.84
N GLY A 46 -6.83 0.05 10.07
CA GLY A 46 -7.62 -0.36 8.90
C GLY A 46 -7.60 0.66 7.77
N ARG A 47 -6.42 1.23 7.49
CA ARG A 47 -6.23 2.33 6.53
C ARG A 47 -5.22 1.92 5.45
N ILE A 48 -5.43 2.42 4.24
CA ILE A 48 -4.40 2.45 3.20
C ILE A 48 -3.96 3.89 3.06
N LEU A 49 -2.67 4.14 3.27
CA LEU A 49 -2.09 5.47 3.13
C LEU A 49 -1.36 5.56 1.79
N LEU A 50 -1.74 6.58 1.02
CA LEU A 50 -1.11 6.96 -0.23
C LEU A 50 -0.50 8.35 -0.05
N ALA A 51 0.76 8.51 -0.42
CA ALA A 51 1.42 9.81 -0.38
C ALA A 51 1.83 10.22 -1.79
N GLN A 52 1.49 11.41 -2.25
CA GLN A 52 1.90 11.89 -3.57
C GLN A 52 3.36 12.37 -3.52
N GLU A 53 4.11 12.12 -4.60
CA GLU A 53 5.47 12.64 -4.74
C GLU A 53 5.50 14.18 -4.61
N GLY A 54 6.56 14.71 -4.00
CA GLY A 54 6.69 16.14 -3.69
C GLY A 54 6.09 16.55 -2.34
N THR A 55 5.31 15.67 -1.67
CA THR A 55 4.89 15.90 -0.29
C THR A 55 5.99 15.50 0.70
N GLU A 56 6.10 16.20 1.84
CA GLU A 56 7.01 15.79 2.93
C GLU A 56 6.73 14.36 3.42
N TYR A 57 5.45 13.96 3.37
CA TYR A 57 5.00 12.66 3.80
C TYR A 57 5.44 11.51 2.88
N TYR A 58 5.75 11.79 1.60
CA TYR A 58 6.09 10.78 0.60
C TYR A 58 7.26 9.88 1.03
N LYS A 59 8.38 10.50 1.41
CA LYS A 59 9.60 9.78 1.81
C LYS A 59 9.43 9.07 3.15
N THR A 60 8.70 9.69 4.07
CA THR A 60 8.43 9.12 5.39
C THR A 60 7.55 7.88 5.29
N ASN A 61 6.48 7.94 4.50
CA ASN A 61 5.60 6.81 4.24
C ASN A 61 6.36 5.64 3.58
N LYS A 62 7.26 5.95 2.62
CA LYS A 62 8.18 5.00 1.97
C LYS A 62 9.28 4.42 2.86
N LYS A 63 9.46 4.88 4.10
CA LYS A 63 10.41 4.26 5.06
C LYS A 63 9.69 3.50 6.16
N ASN A 64 8.49 3.94 6.51
CA ASN A 64 7.72 3.34 7.61
C ASN A 64 7.28 1.91 7.29
N TRP A 65 6.96 1.58 6.03
CA TRP A 65 6.60 0.20 5.65
C TRP A 65 7.75 -0.80 5.90
N GLU A 66 9.01 -0.39 5.74
CA GLU A 66 10.16 -1.26 6.03
C GLU A 66 10.22 -1.64 7.52
N THR A 67 9.78 -0.73 8.38
CA THR A 67 9.72 -0.96 9.82
C THR A 67 8.59 -1.94 10.17
N GLU A 68 7.43 -1.80 9.54
CA GLU A 68 6.30 -2.74 9.66
C GLU A 68 6.68 -4.16 9.19
N LEU A 69 7.42 -4.29 8.08
CA LEU A 69 7.94 -5.59 7.64
C LEU A 69 8.92 -6.23 8.64
N LYS A 70 9.76 -5.43 9.31
CA LYS A 70 10.68 -5.96 10.33
C LYS A 70 9.93 -6.50 11.54
N PHE A 71 8.77 -5.94 11.90
CA PHE A 71 7.93 -6.49 12.95
C PHE A 71 7.32 -7.84 12.55
N ILE A 72 6.80 -7.95 11.32
CA ILE A 72 6.22 -9.20 10.81
C ILE A 72 7.26 -10.32 10.69
N LYS A 73 8.53 -10.00 10.34
CA LYS A 73 9.60 -11.01 10.24
C LYS A 73 10.11 -11.54 11.58
N LYS A 74 9.79 -10.89 12.71
CA LYS A 74 10.24 -11.30 14.06
C LYS A 74 9.23 -12.14 14.81
N SER A 75 8.00 -12.21 14.33
CA SER A 75 6.91 -13.08 14.79
C SER A 75 6.87 -14.38 14.00
#